data_AF-A0A938U4U3-F1
#
_entry.id   AF-A0A938U4U3-F1
#
_cell.length_a   1.000
_cell.length_b   1.000
_cell.length_c   1.000
_cell.angle_alpha   90.00
_cell.angle_beta   90.00
_cell.angle_gamma   90.00
#
_symmetry.space_group_name_H-M   'P 1'
#
loop_
_entity.id
_entity.type
_entity.pdbx_description
1 polymer ?
#
loop_
_entity_poly.entity_id
_entity_poly.type
_entity_poly.pdbx_seq_one_letter_code
_entity_poly.pdbx_strand_id
1 'polypeptide(L)'
;MACSPENPLPHVNRVVSLLKRWLLGTHQGRVSKKHLQHYLDEFVFRHNRRKSKDVGLLYHFRYLMQQIGALAKLLEASGVRLSNVSARVFIRSSR
;
A
#
# COMPACT_ATOMS: atom_id res chain seq x y z
N MET A 1 -9.08 -22.27 26.29
CA MET A 1 -9.65 -22.79 25.03
C MET A 1 -11.01 -22.13 24.85
N ALA A 2 -11.11 -21.06 24.06
CA ALA A 2 -12.36 -20.33 23.87
C ALA A 2 -12.77 -20.44 22.39
N CYS A 3 -13.83 -21.21 22.16
CA CYS A 3 -14.55 -21.31 20.89
C CYS A 3 -15.61 -20.19 20.90
N SER A 4 -15.46 -19.18 20.04
CA SER A 4 -16.52 -18.18 19.79
C SER A 4 -16.96 -18.29 18.32
N PRO A 5 -18.26 -18.08 18.05
CA PRO A 5 -18.86 -18.38 16.76
C PRO A 5 -18.28 -17.47 15.68
N GLU A 6 -17.96 -18.09 14.55
CA GLU A 6 -17.69 -17.50 13.23
C GLU A 6 -17.00 -16.12 13.23
N ASN A 7 -15.68 -16.12 13.38
CA ASN A 7 -14.87 -15.03 12.85
C ASN A 7 -14.47 -15.38 11.41
N PRO A 8 -15.20 -14.93 10.38
CA PRO A 8 -14.96 -15.34 8.99
C PRO A 8 -13.59 -14.89 8.47
N LEU A 9 -12.95 -13.93 9.15
CA LEU A 9 -11.70 -13.29 8.71
C LEU A 9 -10.78 -13.01 9.91
N PRO A 10 -10.20 -14.04 10.55
CA PRO A 10 -9.38 -13.88 11.75
C PRO A 10 -8.15 -13.00 11.51
N HIS A 11 -7.58 -13.04 10.30
CA HIS A 11 -6.44 -12.22 9.92
C HIS A 11 -6.81 -10.74 9.73
N VAL A 12 -7.94 -10.46 9.09
CA VAL A 12 -8.42 -9.08 8.89
C VAL A 12 -8.73 -8.45 10.24
N ASN A 13 -9.37 -9.18 11.14
CA ASN A 13 -9.67 -8.69 12.49
C ASN A 13 -8.41 -8.39 13.30
N ARG A 14 -7.35 -9.18 13.12
CA ARG A 14 -6.03 -8.90 13.71
C ARG A 14 -5.42 -7.60 13.14
N VAL A 15 -5.49 -7.40 11.83
CA VAL A 15 -4.98 -6.18 11.18
C VAL A 15 -5.76 -4.95 11.63
N VAL A 16 -7.10 -5.04 11.68
CA VAL A 16 -7.97 -3.96 12.16
C VAL A 16 -7.68 -3.62 13.63
N SER A 17 -7.45 -4.61 14.48
CA SER A 17 -7.07 -4.38 15.88
C SER A 17 -5.73 -3.67 16.03
N LEU A 18 -4.76 -4.00 15.16
CA LEU A 18 -3.46 -3.32 15.11
C LEU A 18 -3.59 -1.87 14.61
N LEU A 19 -4.41 -1.63 13.59
CA LEU A 19 -4.70 -0.30 13.07
C LEU A 19 -5.34 0.58 14.15
N LYS A 20 -6.39 0.08 14.83
CA LYS A 20 -7.05 0.79 15.93
C LYS A 20 -6.07 1.16 17.04
N ARG A 21 -5.22 0.22 17.46
CA ARG A 21 -4.18 0.47 18.47
C ARG A 21 -3.17 1.53 18.02
N TRP A 22 -2.73 1.49 16.77
CA TRP A 22 -1.77 2.46 16.24
C TRP A 22 -2.35 3.87 16.14
N LEU A 23 -3.61 3.99 15.69
CA LEU A 23 -4.32 5.27 15.63
C LEU A 23 -4.51 5.88 17.02
N LEU A 24 -4.89 5.07 18.02
CA LEU A 24 -5.05 5.53 19.40
C LEU A 24 -3.70 5.95 20.02
N GLY A 25 -2.62 5.21 19.76
CA GLY A 25 -1.30 5.53 20.33
C GLY A 25 -0.59 6.71 19.67
N THR A 26 -0.64 6.81 18.34
CA THR A 26 0.14 7.82 17.58
C THR A 26 -0.65 9.11 17.40
N HIS A 27 -1.94 9.01 17.08
CA HIS A 27 -2.80 10.17 16.86
C HIS A 27 -3.61 10.55 18.10
N GLN A 28 -3.43 9.87 19.24
CA GLN A 28 -4.10 10.18 20.51
C GLN A 28 -5.63 10.29 20.37
N GLY A 29 -6.22 9.58 19.42
CA GLY A 29 -7.65 9.67 19.10
C GLY A 29 -8.07 10.88 18.27
N ARG A 30 -7.20 11.86 17.97
CA ARG A 30 -7.45 12.97 17.04
C ARG A 30 -7.26 12.54 15.58
N VAL A 31 -8.13 11.65 15.11
CA VAL A 31 -8.14 11.18 13.72
C VAL A 31 -9.15 12.00 12.93
N SER A 32 -8.67 12.79 11.96
CA SER A 32 -9.55 13.54 11.04
C SER A 32 -9.87 12.71 9.80
N LYS A 33 -11.14 12.71 9.38
CA LYS A 33 -11.58 12.05 8.14
C LYS A 33 -10.85 12.60 6.90
N LYS A 34 -10.45 13.87 6.91
CA LYS A 34 -9.71 14.51 5.82
C LYS A 34 -8.36 13.86 5.54
N HIS A 35 -7.74 13.25 6.56
CA HIS A 35 -6.43 12.62 6.46
C HIS A 35 -6.49 11.09 6.56
N LEU A 36 -7.69 10.51 6.49
CA LEU A 36 -7.88 9.06 6.66
C LEU A 36 -7.02 8.25 5.69
N GLN A 37 -6.99 8.65 4.41
CA GLN A 37 -6.19 7.98 3.40
C GLN A 37 -4.70 8.00 3.75
N HIS A 38 -4.20 9.17 4.19
CA HIS A 38 -2.81 9.32 4.59
C HIS A 38 -2.45 8.42 5.79
N TYR A 39 -3.33 8.33 6.79
CA TYR A 39 -3.12 7.43 7.94
C TYR A 39 -3.10 5.96 7.54
N LEU A 40 -3.92 5.55 6.57
CA LEU A 40 -3.93 4.17 6.07
C LEU A 40 -2.65 3.85 5.28
N ASP A 41 -2.21 4.76 4.42
CA ASP A 41 -0.97 4.61 3.66
C ASP A 41 0.25 4.49 4.60
N GLU A 42 0.29 5.34 5.64
CA GLU A 42 1.33 5.29 6.66
C GLU A 42 1.28 3.99 7.49
N PHE A 43 0.09 3.54 7.87
CA PHE A 43 -0.08 2.26 8.56
C PHE A 43 0.44 1.09 7.72
N VAL A 44 0.12 1.04 6.42
CA VAL A 44 0.60 0.01 5.49
C VAL A 44 2.12 0.04 5.39
N PHE A 45 2.71 1.24 5.25
CA PHE A 45 4.17 1.39 5.23
C PHE A 45 4.82 0.85 6.51
N ARG A 46 4.30 1.23 7.68
CA ARG A 46 4.81 0.77 8.99
C ARG A 46 4.59 -0.73 9.21
N HIS A 47 3.43 -1.26 8.80
CA HIS A 47 3.09 -2.67 8.93
C HIS A 47 4.04 -3.52 8.08
N ASN A 48 4.21 -3.14 6.82
CA ASN A 48 5.08 -3.86 5.89
C ASN A 48 6.55 -3.73 6.27
N ARG A 49 7.03 -2.55 6.71
CA ARG A 49 8.41 -2.39 7.19
C ARG A 49 8.75 -3.31 8.37
N ARG A 50 7.81 -3.53 9.30
CA ARG A 50 8.04 -4.40 10.47
C ARG A 50 7.92 -5.89 10.15
N LYS A 51 7.17 -6.25 9.11
CA LYS A 51 6.85 -7.65 8.74
C LYS A 51 7.76 -8.21 7.67
N SER A 52 8.32 -7.36 6.80
CA SER A 52 9.27 -7.77 5.79
C SER A 52 10.62 -8.09 6.45
N LYS A 53 11.08 -9.34 6.33
CA LYS A 53 12.46 -9.73 6.69
C LYS A 53 13.48 -8.96 5.85
N ASP A 54 13.11 -8.63 4.61
CA ASP A 54 13.88 -7.79 3.70
C ASP A 54 13.37 -6.35 3.77
N VAL A 55 13.96 -5.58 4.68
CA VAL A 55 13.60 -4.19 5.01
C VAL A 55 13.65 -3.24 3.78
N GLY A 56 14.31 -3.65 2.69
CA GLY A 56 14.48 -2.86 1.47
C GLY A 56 13.59 -3.23 0.28
N LEU A 57 12.91 -4.38 0.27
CA LEU A 57 12.32 -4.91 -0.98
C LEU A 57 11.19 -4.02 -1.51
N LEU A 58 10.32 -3.48 -0.65
CA LEU A 58 9.22 -2.59 -1.08
C LEU A 58 9.71 -1.20 -1.49
N TYR A 59 10.76 -0.70 -0.86
CA TYR A 59 11.40 0.55 -1.27
C TYR A 59 12.10 0.36 -2.62
N HIS A 60 12.81 -0.75 -2.79
CA HIS A 60 13.46 -1.14 -4.03
C HIS A 60 12.44 -1.37 -5.15
N PHE A 61 11.32 -2.04 -4.87
CA PHE A 61 10.22 -2.22 -5.82
C PHE A 61 9.60 -0.88 -6.21
N ARG A 62 9.34 0.01 -5.24
CA ARG A 62 8.80 1.35 -5.51
C ARG A 62 9.75 2.19 -6.36
N TYR A 63 11.04 2.15 -6.05
CA TYR A 63 12.08 2.81 -6.82
C TYR A 63 12.16 2.24 -8.23
N LEU A 64 12.22 0.91 -8.39
CA LEU A 64 12.19 0.23 -9.69
C LEU A 64 10.96 0.61 -10.52
N MET A 65 9.77 0.62 -9.92
CA MET A 65 8.54 1.02 -10.62
C MET A 65 8.58 2.49 -11.04
N GLN A 66 9.19 3.37 -10.23
CA GLN A 66 9.40 4.77 -10.60
C GLN A 66 10.40 4.90 -11.76
N GLN A 67 11.50 4.15 -11.75
CA GLN A 67 12.47 4.12 -12.84
C GLN A 67 11.85 3.58 -14.14
N ILE A 68 11.09 2.48 -14.06
CA ILE A 68 10.35 1.92 -15.21
C ILE A 68 9.36 2.93 -15.77
N GLY A 69 8.62 3.65 -14.92
CA GLY A 69 7.69 4.69 -15.36
C GLY A 69 8.37 5.89 -16.01
N ALA A 70 9.54 6.30 -15.50
CA ALA A 70 10.35 7.36 -16.10
C ALA A 70 10.92 6.94 -17.46
N LEU A 71 11.41 5.70 -17.57
CA LEU A 71 11.89 5.12 -18.82
C LEU A 71 10.77 4.98 -19.85
N ALA A 72 9.58 4.56 -19.43
CA ALA A 72 8.41 4.48 -20.32
C ALA A 72 8.04 5.84 -20.90
N LYS A 73 8.09 6.92 -20.11
CA LYS A 73 7.87 8.29 -20.60
C LYS A 73 8.92 8.74 -21.61
N LEU A 74 10.19 8.43 -21.37
CA LEU A 74 11.27 8.76 -22.31
C LEU A 74 11.13 8.00 -23.63
N LEU A 75 10.71 6.74 -23.56
CA LEU A 75 10.47 5.92 -24.74
C LEU A 75 9.28 6.42 -25.56
N GLU A 76 8.18 6.80 -24.90
CA GLU A 76 7.03 7.45 -25.55
C GLU A 76 7.41 8.79 -26.21
N ALA A 77 8.26 9.59 -25.55
CA ALA A 77 8.76 10.85 -26.10
C ALA A 77 9.68 10.66 -27.33
N SER A 78 10.35 9.52 -27.42
CA SER A 78 11.18 9.15 -28.59
C SER A 78 10.39 8.58 -29.78
N GLY A 79 9.05 8.54 -29.69
CA GLY A 79 8.18 8.06 -30.78
C GLY A 79 8.10 6.53 -30.90
N VAL A 80 8.78 5.79 -30.03
CA VAL A 80 8.71 4.32 -29.98
C VAL A 80 7.39 3.92 -29.30
N ARG A 81 6.38 3.60 -30.11
CA ARG A 81 5.12 3.06 -29.60
C ARG A 81 5.35 1.67 -29.03
N LEU A 82 5.12 1.51 -27.72
CA LEU A 82 5.03 0.21 -27.04
C LEU A 82 3.77 -0.54 -27.49
N SER A 83 3.73 -0.95 -28.75
CA SER A 83 2.72 -1.92 -29.21
C SER A 83 3.11 -3.29 -28.69
N ASN A 84 2.29 -3.84 -27.78
CA ASN A 84 2.27 -5.24 -27.34
C ASN A 84 3.05 -5.62 -26.07
N VAL A 85 3.21 -4.71 -25.11
CA VAL A 85 3.34 -5.13 -23.70
C VAL A 85 2.04 -4.79 -23.01
N SER A 86 1.21 -5.83 -22.81
CA SER A 86 -0.03 -5.86 -22.03
C SER A 86 -0.08 -4.77 -20.95
N ALA A 87 -0.61 -3.60 -21.32
CA ALA A 87 -0.90 -2.47 -20.43
C ALA A 87 -2.16 -2.78 -19.62
N ARG A 88 -2.10 -3.90 -18.89
CA ARG A 88 -3.13 -4.39 -17.98
C ARG A 88 -2.64 -4.27 -16.53
N VAL A 89 -1.93 -3.18 -16.24
CA VAL A 89 -1.81 -2.65 -14.88
C VAL A 89 -2.46 -1.28 -14.91
N PHE A 90 -3.79 -1.34 -14.84
CA PHE A 90 -4.72 -0.25 -14.70
C PHE A 90 -4.41 0.52 -13.40
N ILE A 91 -3.69 1.64 -13.51
CA ILE A 91 -3.82 2.75 -12.57
C ILE A 91 -4.72 3.78 -13.26
N ARG A 92 -6.04 3.56 -13.17
CA ARG A 92 -7.01 4.63 -13.41
C ARG A 92 -8.05 4.59 -12.30
N SER A 93 -7.79 5.37 -11.26
CA SER A 93 -8.84 5.88 -10.37
C SER A 93 -8.47 7.28 -9.90
N SER A 94 -8.59 8.23 -10.82
CA SER A 94 -8.93 9.62 -10.48
C SER A 94 -10.30 9.90 -11.10
N ARG A 95 -11.33 9.79 -10.26
CA ARG A 95 -12.45 10.72 -10.20
C ARG A 95 -12.67 11.03 -8.73
#